data_AF-A0A1B6HRG7-F1
#
_entry.id   AF-A0A1B6HRG7-F1
#
_cell.length_a   1.000
_cell.length_b   1.000
_cell.length_c   1.000
_cell.angle_alpha   90.00
_cell.angle_beta   90.00
_cell.angle_gamma   90.00
#
_symmetry.space_group_name_H-M   'P 1'
#
loop_
_entity.id
_entity.type
_entity.pdbx_description
1 polymer ?
#
loop_
_entity_poly.entity_id
_entity_poly.type
_entity_poly.pdbx_seq_one_letter_code
_entity_poly.pdbx_strand_id
1 'polypeptide(L)'
;AELPISGDPLSEIILDLVFPKGNPYFTLNGKMLQLLSPLDRDKDNLSHIVFQLTCTVKSTNKKRTIPVIVRVVDVNDNAPVFVSTPYNTTISELVPVGTTIFRGLKAVDQDAGVNSLVEYTIVSGDGRGLGTDQGVGRNRVTVADGADFFAINLPHQGQVTVSRGLDYEKTQRYLVTILATDRARNESERFTTTTTLTVNVKDDDDQDPSFIYRGCMSVDGACVNPEYHATVSSGVVAGILSISPEKIQAVDMDTNNSPIAYSFLSGSPGSFRDYFEINPTTGAVRQTKSVDTSVTKKFEIIVKAEENSPSRRFATAKLSVLVRPVDVNPPVIVASATDGLVSENAPVGTKILDDEGNPLQLRVSDPDLGPDDPKPSYDFEVTTNFFHIDEEGYLVVGEENLDRDPPSPGKFRFQVVARESHGTAASAPVTFTVALIDVNDNAPHLPMIPPITIQAGEGRRQVVKVEATD
;
A
#
# COMPACT_ATOMS: atom_id res chain seq x y z
N ALA A 1 -54.91 20.62 47.06
CA ALA A 1 -55.60 19.63 47.90
C ALA A 1 -56.00 20.29 49.20
N GLU A 2 -57.26 20.18 49.61
CA GLU A 2 -57.77 20.77 50.85
C GLU A 2 -57.44 19.82 52.02
N LEU A 3 -56.86 20.36 53.10
CA LEU A 3 -56.65 19.61 54.34
C LEU A 3 -57.75 20.00 55.33
N PRO A 4 -58.77 19.16 55.57
CA PRO A 4 -59.88 19.51 56.44
C PRO A 4 -59.48 19.45 57.91
N ILE A 5 -59.77 20.51 58.66
CA ILE A 5 -59.66 20.53 60.13
C ILE A 5 -61.02 20.12 60.69
N SER A 6 -61.11 18.89 61.23
CA SER A 6 -62.34 18.37 61.85
C SER A 6 -62.44 18.74 63.34
N GLY A 7 -63.66 18.89 63.83
CA GLY A 7 -63.96 19.22 65.23
C GLY A 7 -65.41 18.87 65.60
N ASP A 8 -65.77 19.06 66.88
CA ASP A 8 -67.13 18.82 67.40
C ASP A 8 -68.18 19.63 66.62
N PRO A 9 -69.22 19.00 66.03
CA PRO A 9 -70.25 19.69 65.27
C PRO A 9 -71.14 20.62 66.10
N LEU A 10 -71.15 20.49 67.43
CA LEU A 10 -72.00 21.29 68.34
C LEU A 10 -71.29 22.57 68.85
N SER A 11 -70.00 22.73 68.58
CA SER A 11 -69.19 23.83 69.10
C SER A 11 -68.71 24.76 67.98
N GLU A 12 -69.18 26.02 67.98
CA GLU A 12 -68.66 27.04 67.06
C GLU A 12 -67.23 27.47 67.46
N ILE A 13 -66.29 27.26 66.55
CA ILE A 13 -64.87 27.59 66.72
C ILE A 13 -64.40 28.59 65.66
N ILE A 14 -63.42 29.42 66.02
CA ILE A 14 -62.66 30.30 65.11
C ILE A 14 -61.22 29.77 65.07
N LEU A 15 -60.67 29.68 63.86
CA LEU A 15 -59.30 29.24 63.62
C LEU A 15 -58.50 30.41 63.07
N ASP A 16 -57.34 30.68 63.67
CA ASP A 16 -56.40 31.71 63.25
C ASP A 16 -55.01 31.10 63.01
N LEU A 17 -54.37 31.49 61.91
CA LEU A 17 -52.98 31.11 61.60
C LEU A 17 -52.02 32.19 62.10
N VAL A 18 -50.98 31.77 62.81
CA VAL A 18 -49.90 32.65 63.29
C VAL A 18 -48.59 32.12 62.71
N PHE A 19 -47.89 32.93 61.92
CA PHE A 19 -46.57 32.61 61.37
C PHE A 19 -45.50 33.33 62.19
N PRO A 20 -44.79 32.65 63.11
CA PRO A 20 -43.85 33.32 64.02
C PRO A 20 -42.62 33.87 63.30
N LYS A 21 -42.33 33.37 62.09
CA LYS A 21 -41.22 33.77 61.22
C LYS A 21 -41.68 33.73 59.77
N GLY A 22 -41.33 34.75 58.99
CA GLY A 22 -41.55 34.80 57.55
C GLY A 22 -42.95 35.24 57.12
N ASN A 23 -43.17 35.25 55.80
CA ASN A 23 -44.45 35.59 55.18
C ASN A 23 -45.45 34.43 55.32
N PRO A 24 -46.78 34.70 55.31
CA PRO A 24 -47.78 33.64 55.33
C PRO A 24 -47.73 32.84 54.02
N TYR A 25 -47.63 31.51 54.14
CA TYR A 25 -47.73 30.59 52.99
C TYR A 25 -49.14 30.05 52.79
N PHE A 26 -49.95 30.08 53.86
CA PHE A 26 -51.29 29.52 53.88
C PHE A 26 -52.31 30.54 54.38
N THR A 27 -53.54 30.40 53.91
CA THR A 27 -54.74 31.04 54.45
C THR A 27 -55.77 29.98 54.81
N LEU A 28 -56.79 30.38 55.58
CA LEU A 28 -57.92 29.51 55.90
C LEU A 28 -59.12 29.87 55.02
N ASN A 29 -59.62 28.88 54.28
CA ASN A 29 -60.93 28.92 53.65
C ASN A 29 -61.90 28.10 54.52
N GLY A 30 -62.60 28.79 55.43
CA GLY A 30 -63.38 28.12 56.48
C GLY A 30 -62.48 27.33 57.44
N LYS A 31 -62.65 26.00 57.47
CA LYS A 31 -61.81 25.07 58.26
C LYS A 31 -60.75 24.35 57.42
N MET A 32 -60.48 24.83 56.21
CA MET A 32 -59.54 24.21 55.27
C MET A 32 -58.33 25.09 55.07
N LEU A 33 -57.15 24.47 55.10
CA LEU A 33 -55.90 25.16 54.77
C LEU A 33 -55.76 25.28 53.24
N GLN A 34 -55.52 26.50 52.76
CA GLN A 34 -55.32 26.80 51.34
C GLN A 34 -53.99 27.53 51.12
N LEU A 35 -53.26 27.15 50.08
CA LEU A 35 -52.02 27.82 49.67
C LEU A 35 -52.31 29.23 49.11
N LEU A 36 -51.47 30.20 49.47
CA LEU A 36 -51.53 31.56 48.93
C LEU A 36 -50.84 31.66 47.56
N SER A 37 -49.79 30.88 47.35
CA SER A 37 -49.05 30.76 46.09
C SER A 37 -48.56 29.31 45.91
N PRO A 38 -48.22 28.88 44.69
CA PRO A 38 -47.46 27.65 44.49
C PRO A 38 -46.20 27.63 45.37
N LEU A 39 -45.81 26.45 45.82
CA LEU A 39 -44.57 26.24 46.56
C LEU A 39 -43.52 25.72 45.58
N ASP A 40 -42.32 26.27 45.67
CA ASP A 40 -41.13 25.80 44.97
C ASP A 40 -40.11 25.45 46.07
N ARG A 41 -39.84 24.16 46.22
CA ARG A 41 -39.03 23.65 47.33
C ARG A 41 -37.57 24.02 47.14
N ASP A 42 -37.07 23.95 45.92
CA ASP A 42 -35.65 23.95 45.57
C ASP A 42 -35.11 25.37 45.47
N LYS A 43 -35.90 26.26 44.87
CA LYS A 43 -35.57 27.69 44.80
C LYS A 43 -35.59 28.37 46.17
N ASP A 44 -36.57 28.03 47.01
CA ASP A 44 -36.76 28.66 48.33
C ASP A 44 -36.08 27.87 49.47
N ASN A 45 -35.41 26.76 49.16
CA ASN A 45 -34.81 25.82 50.13
C ASN A 45 -35.81 25.41 51.24
N LEU A 46 -37.06 25.17 50.86
CA LEU A 46 -38.22 25.09 51.74
C LEU A 46 -38.59 23.65 52.08
N SER A 47 -37.80 22.97 52.92
CA SER A 47 -38.08 21.57 53.31
C SER A 47 -39.32 21.40 54.21
N HIS A 48 -39.66 22.41 55.00
CA HIS A 48 -40.81 22.41 55.89
C HIS A 48 -41.26 23.83 56.21
N ILE A 49 -42.56 24.00 56.43
CA ILE A 49 -43.19 25.24 56.84
C ILE A 49 -43.72 25.04 58.26
N VAL A 50 -43.34 25.94 59.19
CA VAL A 50 -43.77 25.90 60.58
C VAL A 50 -44.63 27.12 60.89
N PHE A 51 -45.84 26.87 61.37
CA PHE A 51 -46.74 27.91 61.86
C PHE A 51 -47.50 27.42 63.09
N GLN A 52 -48.27 28.30 63.71
CA GLN A 52 -49.11 27.98 64.85
C GLN A 52 -50.58 28.13 64.47
N LEU A 53 -51.40 27.15 64.82
CA LEU A 53 -52.85 27.19 64.65
C LEU A 53 -53.48 27.50 66.02
N THR A 54 -54.18 28.62 66.11
CA THR A 54 -54.92 29.01 67.31
C THR A 54 -56.40 28.70 67.11
N CYS A 55 -56.97 27.87 67.98
CA CYS A 55 -58.39 27.58 68.03
C CYS A 55 -59.03 28.35 69.19
N THR A 56 -60.04 29.15 68.88
CA THR A 56 -60.83 29.91 69.85
C THR A 56 -62.27 29.39 69.86
N VAL A 57 -62.77 28.97 71.02
CA VAL A 57 -64.18 28.57 71.18
C VAL A 57 -65.05 29.82 71.34
N LYS A 58 -66.01 30.07 70.43
CA LYS A 58 -66.79 31.33 70.43
C LYS A 58 -67.59 31.55 71.71
N SER A 59 -68.14 30.49 72.30
CA SER A 59 -68.99 30.58 73.49
C SER A 59 -68.23 30.89 74.78
N THR A 60 -66.94 30.51 74.88
CA THR A 60 -66.16 30.62 76.12
C THR A 60 -64.92 31.51 76.00
N ASN A 61 -64.57 31.94 74.79
CA ASN A 61 -63.32 32.63 74.46
C ASN A 61 -62.03 31.91 74.90
N LYS A 62 -62.12 30.62 75.26
CA LYS A 62 -60.93 29.81 75.56
C LYS A 62 -60.16 29.58 74.27
N LYS A 63 -58.83 29.80 74.34
CA LYS A 63 -57.91 29.63 73.22
C LYS A 63 -56.92 28.50 73.49
N ARG A 64 -56.60 27.75 72.45
CA ARG A 64 -55.48 26.80 72.45
C ARG A 64 -54.68 26.97 71.17
N THR A 65 -53.37 27.10 71.30
CA THR A 65 -52.46 27.22 70.17
C THR A 65 -51.60 25.97 70.08
N ILE A 66 -51.50 25.41 68.87
CA ILE A 66 -50.67 24.24 68.58
C ILE A 66 -49.68 24.54 67.45
N PRO A 67 -48.45 24.01 67.50
CA PRO A 67 -47.54 24.09 66.35
C PRO A 67 -48.01 23.13 65.26
N VAL A 68 -47.97 23.60 64.01
CA VAL A 68 -48.23 22.81 62.80
C VAL A 68 -46.96 22.83 61.96
N ILE A 69 -46.52 21.64 61.55
CA ILE A 69 -45.36 21.45 60.69
C ILE A 69 -45.86 20.81 59.40
N VAL A 70 -45.81 21.55 58.30
CA VAL A 70 -46.10 21.05 56.97
C VAL A 70 -44.77 20.67 56.32
N ARG A 71 -44.57 19.39 56.03
CA ARG A 71 -43.41 18.93 55.26
C ARG A 71 -43.69 19.16 53.78
N VAL A 72 -42.76 19.82 53.09
CA VAL A 72 -42.82 19.99 51.64
C VAL A 72 -42.04 18.84 51.02
N VAL A 73 -42.74 18.02 50.24
CA VAL A 73 -42.13 16.88 49.54
C VAL A 73 -41.56 17.38 48.22
N ASP A 74 -40.44 16.78 47.84
CA ASP A 74 -39.77 17.07 46.59
C ASP A 74 -40.53 16.55 45.36
N VAL A 75 -40.38 17.25 44.24
CA VAL A 75 -40.85 16.84 42.91
C VAL A 75 -39.66 16.87 41.98
N ASN A 76 -39.62 15.97 40.99
CA ASN A 76 -38.55 15.99 40.00
C ASN A 76 -38.89 17.09 38.99
N ASP A 77 -38.40 18.31 39.18
CA ASP A 77 -38.67 19.46 38.29
C ASP A 77 -37.41 20.21 37.84
N ASN A 78 -36.23 19.81 38.32
CA ASN A 78 -34.95 20.28 37.82
C ASN A 78 -34.22 19.18 37.06
N ALA A 79 -33.50 19.58 36.00
CA ALA A 79 -32.64 18.67 35.25
C ALA A 79 -31.19 18.80 35.73
N PRO A 80 -30.37 17.74 35.66
CA PRO A 80 -28.96 17.84 35.96
C PRO A 80 -28.24 18.84 35.05
N VAL A 81 -27.37 19.68 35.61
CA VAL A 81 -26.60 20.67 34.84
C VAL A 81 -25.10 20.42 35.00
N PHE A 82 -24.39 20.22 33.89
CA PHE A 82 -22.93 20.09 33.91
C PHE A 82 -22.24 21.40 34.31
N VAL A 83 -21.21 21.31 35.14
CA VAL A 83 -20.42 22.45 35.64
C VAL A 83 -18.96 22.33 35.20
N SER A 84 -18.22 23.43 35.11
CA SER A 84 -16.80 23.43 34.69
C SER A 84 -16.57 22.95 33.24
N THR A 85 -17.52 23.23 32.35
CA THR A 85 -17.37 23.01 30.90
C THR A 85 -16.55 24.14 30.25
N PRO A 86 -15.84 23.91 29.12
CA PRO A 86 -15.76 22.65 28.37
C PRO A 86 -14.81 21.62 29.00
N TYR A 87 -15.12 20.33 28.83
CA TYR A 87 -14.26 19.24 29.28
C TYR A 87 -13.28 18.83 28.19
N ASN A 88 -11.99 18.82 28.52
CA ASN A 88 -10.93 18.36 27.62
C ASN A 88 -9.90 17.50 28.36
N THR A 89 -9.28 16.58 27.62
CA THR A 89 -8.11 15.83 28.08
C THR A 89 -7.25 15.43 26.89
N THR A 90 -5.98 15.16 27.15
CA THR A 90 -5.03 14.66 26.14
C THR A 90 -4.37 13.41 26.68
N ILE A 91 -4.36 12.34 25.88
CA ILE A 91 -3.87 11.03 26.26
C ILE A 91 -3.01 10.42 25.17
N SER A 92 -2.02 9.63 25.57
CA SER A 92 -1.21 8.79 24.69
C SER A 92 -2.08 7.74 24.01
N GLU A 93 -1.79 7.39 22.76
CA GLU A 93 -2.47 6.27 22.09
C GLU A 93 -2.13 4.91 22.70
N LEU A 94 -0.93 4.80 23.27
CA LEU A 94 -0.42 3.63 23.99
C LEU A 94 -1.00 3.51 25.42
N VAL A 95 -1.98 4.36 25.77
CA VAL A 95 -2.65 4.28 27.07
C VAL A 95 -3.30 2.90 27.26
N PRO A 96 -3.02 2.19 28.37
CA PRO A 96 -3.61 0.87 28.59
C PRO A 96 -5.14 0.95 28.72
N VAL A 97 -5.83 -0.02 28.13
CA VAL A 97 -7.27 -0.23 28.33
C VAL A 97 -7.58 -0.37 29.82
N GLY A 98 -8.63 0.30 30.28
CA GLY A 98 -9.05 0.39 31.68
C GLY A 98 -8.49 1.61 32.43
N THR A 99 -7.56 2.36 31.84
CA THR A 99 -6.99 3.57 32.48
C THR A 99 -8.04 4.68 32.60
N THR A 100 -8.14 5.30 33.77
CA THR A 100 -8.96 6.51 33.98
C THR A 100 -8.28 7.74 33.36
N ILE A 101 -8.89 8.32 32.34
CA ILE A 101 -8.35 9.46 31.58
C ILE A 101 -8.95 10.80 31.98
N PHE A 102 -10.09 10.78 32.67
CA PHE A 102 -10.78 11.99 33.10
C PHE A 102 -11.56 11.75 34.39
N ARG A 103 -11.42 12.65 35.37
CA ARG A 103 -12.09 12.60 36.68
C ARG A 103 -12.88 13.87 37.00
N GLY A 104 -12.92 14.83 36.07
CA GLY A 104 -13.51 16.15 36.29
C GLY A 104 -15.00 16.24 35.99
N LEU A 105 -15.64 15.13 35.58
CA LEU A 105 -17.04 15.16 35.16
C LEU A 105 -17.94 15.43 36.35
N LYS A 106 -18.74 16.50 36.26
CA LYS A 106 -19.69 16.86 37.30
C LYS A 106 -20.93 17.52 36.71
N ALA A 107 -22.08 16.96 36.99
CA ALA A 107 -23.37 17.63 36.89
C ALA A 107 -24.00 17.76 38.27
N VAL A 108 -24.80 18.81 38.44
CA VAL A 108 -25.49 19.15 39.68
C VAL A 108 -26.96 19.28 39.37
N ASP A 109 -27.78 18.61 40.17
CA ASP A 109 -29.23 18.71 40.15
C ASP A 109 -29.69 19.46 41.41
N GLN A 110 -30.67 20.35 41.26
CA GLN A 110 -31.15 21.23 42.33
C GLN A 110 -32.22 20.60 43.21
N ASP A 111 -32.79 19.47 42.80
CA ASP A 111 -33.80 18.73 43.56
C ASP A 111 -33.23 18.16 44.87
N ALA A 112 -33.93 17.26 45.56
CA ALA A 112 -33.34 16.55 46.70
C ALA A 112 -33.61 15.07 46.77
N GLY A 113 -32.82 14.41 47.63
CA GLY A 113 -32.86 12.97 47.76
C GLY A 113 -32.51 12.31 46.42
N VAL A 114 -33.33 11.36 45.97
CA VAL A 114 -33.08 10.60 44.74
C VAL A 114 -33.18 11.42 43.47
N ASN A 115 -34.04 12.46 43.44
CA ASN A 115 -34.17 13.36 42.30
C ASN A 115 -32.87 14.17 42.10
N SER A 116 -32.14 14.47 43.18
CA SER A 116 -30.83 15.15 43.07
C SER A 116 -29.64 14.26 42.70
N LEU A 117 -29.82 12.93 42.70
CA LEU A 117 -28.72 11.99 42.45
C LEU A 117 -28.49 11.86 40.95
N VAL A 118 -27.27 12.17 40.51
CA VAL A 118 -26.88 12.08 39.10
C VAL A 118 -26.19 10.75 38.80
N GLU A 119 -26.56 10.15 37.67
CA GLU A 119 -25.86 9.06 37.01
C GLU A 119 -25.33 9.50 35.64
N TYR A 120 -24.14 9.05 35.28
CA TYR A 120 -23.49 9.35 34.01
C TYR A 120 -23.41 8.10 33.13
N THR A 121 -23.70 8.26 31.85
CA THR A 121 -23.48 7.25 30.82
C THR A 121 -22.87 7.89 29.58
N ILE A 122 -22.19 7.08 28.76
CA ILE A 122 -21.72 7.49 27.44
C ILE A 122 -22.76 7.02 26.43
N VAL A 123 -23.12 7.91 25.50
CA VAL A 123 -24.08 7.64 24.42
C VAL A 123 -23.46 8.02 23.09
N SER A 124 -23.96 7.45 22.00
CA SER A 124 -23.53 7.84 20.66
C SER A 124 -23.80 9.32 20.41
N GLY A 125 -22.83 10.01 19.84
CA GLY A 125 -22.96 11.41 19.47
C GLY A 125 -23.97 11.64 18.34
N ASP A 126 -24.47 12.87 18.23
CA ASP A 126 -25.39 13.29 17.16
C ASP A 126 -24.68 13.58 15.82
N GLY A 127 -23.39 13.24 15.72
CA GLY A 127 -22.54 13.48 14.56
C GLY A 127 -22.10 14.94 14.37
N ARG A 128 -22.53 15.88 15.21
CA ARG A 128 -22.13 17.29 15.07
C ARG A 128 -20.66 17.47 15.45
N GLY A 129 -19.91 18.16 14.58
CA GLY A 129 -18.47 18.34 14.77
C GLY A 129 -17.62 17.15 14.34
N LEU A 130 -18.23 16.04 13.89
CA LEU A 130 -17.52 14.97 13.17
C LEU A 130 -17.30 15.44 11.73
N GLY A 131 -16.03 15.65 11.36
CA GLY A 131 -15.67 16.19 10.05
C GLY A 131 -15.58 15.10 8.97
N THR A 132 -16.63 14.92 8.20
CA THR A 132 -16.55 14.27 6.87
C THR A 132 -16.42 15.34 5.78
N ASP A 133 -15.22 15.49 5.23
CA ASP A 133 -14.89 15.95 3.87
C ASP A 133 -15.22 17.38 3.45
N GLN A 134 -14.50 18.36 4.00
CA GLN A 134 -14.23 19.64 3.30
C GLN A 134 -12.80 20.11 3.59
N GLY A 135 -11.80 19.47 2.98
CA GLY A 135 -10.41 19.95 3.05
C GLY A 135 -9.41 18.95 2.49
N VAL A 136 -8.85 19.25 1.31
CA VAL A 136 -7.68 18.57 0.75
C VAL A 136 -6.44 19.15 1.42
N GLY A 137 -5.71 18.38 2.24
CA GLY A 137 -4.41 18.79 2.78
C GLY A 137 -3.98 18.10 4.09
N ARG A 138 -2.65 18.10 4.35
CA ARG A 138 -1.92 17.46 5.47
C ARG A 138 -2.21 17.98 6.90
N ASN A 139 -3.19 18.87 7.08
CA ASN A 139 -3.54 19.47 8.39
C ASN A 139 -4.94 19.05 8.88
N ARG A 140 -5.51 17.97 8.34
CA ARG A 140 -6.84 17.51 8.72
C ARG A 140 -6.76 16.62 9.95
N VAL A 141 -7.22 17.15 11.09
CA VAL A 141 -7.40 16.35 12.31
C VAL A 141 -8.55 15.37 12.09
N THR A 142 -8.28 14.07 12.20
CA THR A 142 -9.32 13.04 12.13
C THR A 142 -10.12 13.02 13.44
N VAL A 143 -11.44 13.19 13.33
CA VAL A 143 -12.34 13.29 14.48
C VAL A 143 -13.40 12.20 14.40
N ALA A 144 -13.59 11.44 15.48
CA ALA A 144 -14.60 10.37 15.57
C ALA A 144 -15.46 10.48 16.84
N ASP A 145 -16.58 9.75 16.85
CA ASP A 145 -17.35 9.51 18.08
C ASP A 145 -16.58 8.55 18.99
N GLY A 146 -16.57 8.85 20.29
CA GLY A 146 -15.84 8.07 21.30
C GLY A 146 -16.66 7.00 22.03
N ALA A 147 -17.95 6.81 21.68
CA ALA A 147 -18.84 5.89 22.40
C ALA A 147 -18.28 4.46 22.55
N ASP A 148 -17.56 3.94 21.55
CA ASP A 148 -16.99 2.59 21.57
C ASP A 148 -15.56 2.51 22.14
N PHE A 149 -14.93 3.66 22.40
CA PHE A 149 -13.53 3.76 22.83
C PHE A 149 -13.38 4.15 24.31
N PHE A 150 -14.44 4.68 24.91
CA PHE A 150 -14.46 5.10 26.31
C PHE A 150 -15.66 4.53 27.06
N ALA A 151 -15.51 4.38 28.37
CA ALA A 151 -16.54 3.88 29.26
C ALA A 151 -16.61 4.69 30.56
N ILE A 152 -17.79 4.71 31.17
CA ILE A 152 -17.99 5.12 32.57
C ILE A 152 -18.41 3.87 33.34
N ASN A 153 -17.47 3.24 34.03
CA ASN A 153 -17.71 1.94 34.68
C ASN A 153 -18.63 2.05 35.90
N LEU A 154 -18.59 3.19 36.60
CA LEU A 154 -19.39 3.46 37.78
C LEU A 154 -20.19 4.75 37.56
N PRO A 155 -21.51 4.67 37.30
CA PRO A 155 -22.34 5.81 36.89
C PRO A 155 -22.32 7.00 37.85
N HIS A 156 -22.01 6.80 39.13
CA HIS A 156 -22.01 7.89 40.13
C HIS A 156 -20.65 8.60 40.30
N GLN A 157 -19.58 8.09 39.70
CA GLN A 157 -18.22 8.61 39.95
C GLN A 157 -17.77 9.64 38.91
N GLY A 158 -18.40 9.67 37.74
CA GLY A 158 -18.00 10.56 36.64
C GLY A 158 -16.56 10.33 36.16
N GLN A 159 -16.06 9.10 36.28
CA GLN A 159 -14.73 8.72 35.81
C GLN A 159 -14.84 8.10 34.42
N VAL A 160 -14.16 8.70 33.45
CA VAL A 160 -14.08 8.17 32.09
C VAL A 160 -12.80 7.34 31.96
N THR A 161 -12.95 6.10 31.49
CA THR A 161 -11.87 5.15 31.25
C THR A 161 -11.79 4.75 29.79
N VAL A 162 -10.62 4.31 29.34
CA VAL A 162 -10.41 3.74 28.00
C VAL A 162 -10.98 2.33 27.96
N SER A 163 -11.84 2.01 26.99
CA SER A 163 -12.41 0.67 26.79
C SER A 163 -11.79 -0.09 25.62
N ARG A 164 -11.15 0.62 24.68
CA ARG A 164 -10.52 0.06 23.48
C ARG A 164 -9.20 0.76 23.18
N GLY A 165 -8.25 0.06 22.56
CA GLY A 165 -7.00 0.65 22.07
C GLY A 165 -7.25 1.82 21.13
N LEU A 166 -6.40 2.84 21.23
CA LEU A 166 -6.41 4.03 20.39
C LEU A 166 -5.32 3.88 19.32
N ASP A 167 -5.47 4.61 18.23
CA ASP A 167 -4.59 4.58 17.06
C ASP A 167 -4.63 5.99 16.48
N TYR A 168 -3.54 6.73 16.63
CA TYR A 168 -3.42 8.14 16.27
C TYR A 168 -3.46 8.33 14.76
N GLU A 169 -2.83 7.44 14.00
CA GLU A 169 -2.80 7.44 12.53
C GLU A 169 -4.21 7.34 11.96
N LYS A 170 -5.10 6.62 12.65
CA LYS A 170 -6.53 6.56 12.32
C LYS A 170 -7.32 7.73 12.89
N THR A 171 -7.24 7.99 14.20
CA THR A 171 -8.11 8.96 14.89
C THR A 171 -7.34 9.81 15.91
N GLN A 172 -7.20 11.10 15.59
CA GLN A 172 -6.46 12.04 16.42
C GLN A 172 -7.32 12.70 17.52
N ARG A 173 -8.66 12.69 17.38
CA ARG A 173 -9.57 13.29 18.37
C ARG A 173 -10.89 12.53 18.46
N TYR A 174 -11.35 12.32 19.69
CA TYR A 174 -12.67 11.79 19.98
C TYR A 174 -13.56 12.84 20.65
N LEU A 175 -14.81 12.91 20.19
CA LEU A 175 -15.88 13.66 20.84
C LEU A 175 -16.78 12.68 21.60
N VAL A 176 -16.58 12.59 22.92
CA VAL A 176 -17.33 11.65 23.77
C VAL A 176 -18.59 12.34 24.27
N THR A 177 -19.76 11.88 23.85
CA THR A 177 -21.04 12.43 24.33
C THR A 177 -21.44 11.75 25.63
N ILE A 178 -21.57 12.55 26.68
CA ILE A 178 -21.86 12.10 28.04
C ILE A 178 -23.26 12.56 28.41
N LEU A 179 -24.11 11.62 28.81
CA LEU A 179 -25.46 11.85 29.33
C LEU A 179 -25.41 11.86 30.86
N ALA A 180 -25.92 12.92 31.48
CA ALA A 180 -26.28 12.95 32.89
C ALA A 180 -27.79 12.75 33.02
N THR A 181 -28.21 11.86 33.92
CA THR A 181 -29.61 11.58 34.25
C THR A 181 -29.81 11.64 35.75
N ASP A 182 -30.94 12.18 36.19
CA ASP A 182 -31.34 12.08 37.60
C ASP A 182 -31.78 10.64 37.96
N ARG A 183 -32.14 10.42 39.23
CA ARG A 183 -32.69 9.13 39.69
C ARG A 183 -34.12 9.27 40.19
N ALA A 184 -34.96 10.01 39.48
CA ALA A 184 -36.39 9.99 39.74
C ALA A 184 -36.92 8.54 39.75
N ARG A 185 -37.84 8.26 40.68
CA ARG A 185 -38.35 6.89 40.89
C ARG A 185 -39.12 6.37 39.67
N ASN A 186 -39.88 7.26 39.04
CA ASN A 186 -40.56 6.98 37.79
C ASN A 186 -39.59 7.27 36.64
N GLU A 187 -39.21 6.25 35.87
CA GLU A 187 -38.24 6.41 34.78
C GLU A 187 -38.71 7.39 33.71
N SER A 188 -40.02 7.50 33.48
CA SER A 188 -40.62 8.45 32.53
C SER A 188 -40.53 9.91 32.97
N GLU A 189 -40.23 10.16 34.25
CA GLU A 189 -40.12 11.51 34.82
C GLU A 189 -38.66 11.96 34.96
N ARG A 190 -37.68 11.09 34.63
CA ARG A 190 -36.26 11.44 34.71
C ARG A 190 -35.90 12.48 33.66
N PHE A 191 -35.19 13.51 34.08
CA PHE A 191 -34.57 14.49 33.23
C PHE A 191 -33.14 14.11 32.88
N THR A 192 -32.74 14.52 31.68
CA THR A 192 -31.41 14.25 31.16
C THR A 192 -30.80 15.49 30.51
N THR A 193 -29.48 15.58 30.59
CA THR A 193 -28.69 16.61 29.94
C THR A 193 -27.45 15.97 29.32
N THR A 194 -26.98 16.48 28.19
CA THR A 194 -25.77 15.99 27.53
C THR A 194 -24.64 17.02 27.54
N THR A 195 -23.40 16.53 27.50
CA THR A 195 -22.20 17.34 27.28
C THR A 195 -21.17 16.56 26.47
N THR A 196 -20.13 17.23 25.97
CA THR A 196 -19.07 16.60 25.18
C THR A 196 -17.74 16.71 25.91
N LEU A 197 -17.09 15.58 26.15
CA LEU A 197 -15.68 15.51 26.55
C LEU A 197 -14.83 15.38 25.28
N THR A 198 -13.95 16.35 25.06
CA THR A 198 -12.97 16.29 23.96
C THR A 198 -11.74 15.53 24.42
N VAL A 199 -11.46 14.38 23.80
CA VAL A 199 -10.25 13.58 24.06
C VAL A 199 -9.31 13.76 22.87
N ASN A 200 -8.17 14.41 23.07
CA ASN A 200 -7.12 14.49 22.06
C ASN A 200 -6.17 13.31 22.24
N VAL A 201 -5.91 12.57 21.16
CA VAL A 201 -4.91 11.52 21.14
C VAL A 201 -3.57 12.17 20.83
N LYS A 202 -2.56 11.78 21.59
CA LYS A 202 -1.17 12.16 21.38
C LYS A 202 -0.48 10.95 20.76
N ASP A 203 0.15 11.22 19.62
CA ASP A 203 1.05 10.34 18.88
C ASP A 203 2.25 9.89 19.75
N ASP A 204 2.55 8.60 19.72
CA ASP A 204 3.76 8.00 20.28
C ASP A 204 4.48 7.14 19.20
N ASP A 205 5.76 6.83 19.43
CA ASP A 205 6.61 6.06 18.49
C ASP A 205 6.15 4.59 18.42
N ASP A 206 5.18 4.35 17.54
CA ASP A 206 4.36 3.15 17.50
C ASP A 206 4.36 2.44 16.12
N GLN A 207 4.72 3.16 15.05
CA GLN A 207 4.87 2.64 13.70
C GLN A 207 6.33 2.33 13.36
N ASP A 208 6.54 1.27 12.57
CA ASP A 208 7.86 1.01 11.98
C ASP A 208 8.03 1.84 10.70
N PRO A 209 9.26 2.27 10.34
CA PRO A 209 9.47 3.04 9.12
C PRO A 209 9.15 2.17 7.90
N SER A 210 8.53 2.73 6.87
CA SER A 210 8.10 1.99 5.67
C SER A 210 8.80 2.47 4.41
N PHE A 211 9.32 1.55 3.60
CA PHE A 211 9.85 1.89 2.28
C PHE A 211 8.74 2.33 1.33
N ILE A 212 8.96 3.35 0.50
CA ILE A 212 7.91 3.88 -0.38
C ILE A 212 8.39 4.07 -1.83
N TYR A 213 7.57 3.63 -2.78
CA TYR A 213 7.72 3.86 -4.22
C TYR A 213 6.36 3.64 -4.93
N ARG A 214 6.17 4.25 -6.11
CA ARG A 214 4.93 4.07 -6.89
C ARG A 214 4.75 2.61 -7.31
N GLY A 215 3.56 2.07 -7.01
CA GLY A 215 3.18 0.71 -7.39
C GLY A 215 3.51 -0.35 -6.34
N CYS A 216 4.04 0.02 -5.17
CA CYS A 216 4.10 -0.93 -4.06
C CYS A 216 2.71 -1.26 -3.53
N MET A 217 2.46 -2.53 -3.24
CA MET A 217 1.25 -2.97 -2.52
C MET A 217 1.29 -2.42 -1.10
N SER A 218 0.36 -1.52 -0.78
CA SER A 218 0.27 -0.88 0.53
C SER A 218 -0.86 -1.50 1.35
N VAL A 219 -0.58 -1.88 2.60
CA VAL A 219 -1.57 -2.30 3.60
C VAL A 219 -1.46 -1.32 4.76
N ASP A 220 -2.58 -0.68 5.13
CA ASP A 220 -2.62 0.36 6.16
C ASP A 220 -1.59 1.48 5.97
N GLY A 221 -1.26 1.81 4.71
CA GLY A 221 -0.30 2.87 4.37
C GLY A 221 1.16 2.42 4.28
N ALA A 222 1.48 1.18 4.67
CA ALA A 222 2.84 0.64 4.62
C ALA A 222 3.03 -0.32 3.43
N CYS A 223 4.18 -0.22 2.76
CA CYS A 223 4.56 -1.08 1.63
C CYS A 223 4.90 -2.50 2.11
N VAL A 224 4.28 -3.51 1.49
CA VAL A 224 4.48 -4.92 1.82
C VAL A 224 5.55 -5.53 0.90
N ASN A 225 6.57 -6.14 1.49
CA ASN A 225 7.70 -6.78 0.80
C ASN A 225 8.34 -5.90 -0.29
N PRO A 226 8.89 -4.73 0.08
CA PRO A 226 9.51 -3.82 -0.87
C PRO A 226 10.67 -4.48 -1.62
N GLU A 227 10.62 -4.43 -2.95
CA GLU A 227 11.66 -4.96 -3.84
C GLU A 227 12.21 -3.86 -4.76
N TYR A 228 13.53 -3.81 -4.83
CA TYR A 228 14.31 -2.89 -5.66
C TYR A 228 15.23 -3.68 -6.58
N HIS A 229 15.54 -3.11 -7.74
CA HIS A 229 16.40 -3.70 -8.74
C HIS A 229 17.45 -2.70 -9.23
N ALA A 230 18.65 -3.20 -9.52
CA ALA A 230 19.71 -2.45 -10.16
C ALA A 230 20.47 -3.35 -11.13
N THR A 231 21.20 -2.76 -12.08
CA THR A 231 22.05 -3.48 -13.02
C THR A 231 23.45 -2.90 -13.00
N VAL A 232 24.46 -3.76 -13.00
CA VAL A 232 25.86 -3.40 -13.18
C VAL A 232 26.46 -4.18 -14.34
N SER A 233 27.44 -3.60 -15.00
CA SER A 233 28.17 -4.21 -16.11
C SER A 233 29.41 -4.94 -15.60
N SER A 234 29.67 -6.13 -16.13
CA SER A 234 30.84 -6.95 -15.81
C SER A 234 32.13 -6.15 -16.00
N GLY A 235 33.04 -6.21 -15.04
CA GLY A 235 34.34 -5.54 -15.13
C GLY A 235 34.31 -4.01 -15.03
N VAL A 236 33.13 -3.38 -14.92
CA VAL A 236 32.98 -1.91 -14.87
C VAL A 236 32.50 -1.45 -13.49
N VAL A 237 33.00 -0.29 -13.04
CA VAL A 237 32.50 0.40 -11.84
C VAL A 237 31.53 1.49 -12.26
N ALA A 238 30.24 1.29 -12.00
CA ALA A 238 29.19 2.25 -12.35
C ALA A 238 29.13 3.46 -11.40
N GLY A 239 29.75 3.39 -10.22
CA GLY A 239 29.63 4.43 -9.20
C GLY A 239 28.25 4.39 -8.53
N ILE A 240 27.50 5.50 -8.54
CA ILE A 240 26.14 5.52 -7.95
C ILE A 240 25.19 4.73 -8.85
N LEU A 241 24.50 3.74 -8.27
CA LEU A 241 23.60 2.87 -9.02
C LEU A 241 22.24 3.54 -9.27
N SER A 242 21.71 3.35 -10.47
CA SER A 242 20.32 3.65 -10.80
C SER A 242 19.42 2.54 -10.25
N ILE A 243 18.63 2.87 -9.23
CA ILE A 243 17.69 1.93 -8.60
C ILE A 243 16.30 2.06 -9.24
N SER A 244 15.69 0.91 -9.52
CA SER A 244 14.32 0.74 -10.00
C SER A 244 13.49 0.05 -8.92
N PRO A 245 12.19 0.36 -8.74
CA PRO A 245 11.38 1.30 -9.54
C PRO A 245 11.64 2.78 -9.21
N GLU A 246 12.08 3.08 -7.99
CA GLU A 246 12.49 4.42 -7.56
C GLU A 246 13.73 4.34 -6.66
N LYS A 247 14.28 5.49 -6.27
CA LYS A 247 15.37 5.55 -5.27
C LYS A 247 14.94 4.90 -3.95
N ILE A 248 15.88 4.27 -3.28
CA ILE A 248 15.65 3.70 -1.95
C ILE A 248 15.36 4.84 -0.97
N GLN A 249 14.18 4.81 -0.38
CA GLN A 249 13.75 5.75 0.64
C GLN A 249 12.67 5.09 1.49
N ALA A 250 12.67 5.42 2.78
CA ALA A 250 11.66 5.06 3.74
C ALA A 250 11.11 6.31 4.43
N VAL A 251 9.88 6.20 4.91
CA VAL A 251 9.19 7.22 5.70
C VAL A 251 8.61 6.56 6.94
N ASP A 252 8.69 7.26 8.05
CA ASP A 252 7.94 6.94 9.26
C ASP A 252 6.60 7.68 9.19
N MET A 253 5.53 7.00 9.59
CA MET A 253 4.16 7.56 9.57
C MET A 253 3.83 8.32 10.85
N ASP A 254 4.64 8.15 11.91
CA ASP A 254 4.52 8.90 13.14
C ASP A 254 4.80 10.40 12.88
N THR A 255 4.16 11.30 13.62
CA THR A 255 4.47 12.74 13.56
C THR A 255 5.82 13.08 14.18
N ASN A 256 6.36 12.16 14.97
CA ASN A 256 7.71 12.22 15.51
C ASN A 256 8.72 11.85 14.41
N ASN A 257 9.08 12.84 13.59
CA ASN A 257 9.94 12.67 12.41
C ASN A 257 11.41 12.33 12.75
N SER A 258 11.64 11.15 13.32
CA SER A 258 12.95 10.61 13.68
C SER A 258 13.77 10.39 12.40
N PRO A 259 15.06 10.80 12.37
CA PRO A 259 15.89 10.57 11.19
C PRO A 259 16.07 9.07 10.92
N ILE A 260 15.82 8.64 9.69
CA ILE A 260 16.01 7.26 9.24
C ILE A 260 17.43 7.06 8.70
N ALA A 261 18.11 6.03 9.18
CA ALA A 261 19.42 5.60 8.74
C ALA A 261 19.35 4.32 7.90
N TYR A 262 20.00 4.32 6.72
CA TYR A 262 20.05 3.18 5.82
C TYR A 262 21.32 2.34 6.01
N SER A 263 21.20 1.01 5.94
CA SER A 263 22.34 0.09 6.01
C SER A 263 22.05 -1.23 5.29
N PHE A 264 23.08 -2.04 5.06
CA PHE A 264 22.88 -3.42 4.59
C PHE A 264 22.85 -4.38 5.76
N LEU A 265 21.72 -5.08 5.93
CA LEU A 265 21.52 -6.08 6.98
C LEU A 265 22.21 -7.39 6.63
N SER A 266 21.95 -7.90 5.42
CA SER A 266 22.47 -9.18 4.93
C SER A 266 22.50 -9.19 3.41
N GLY A 267 23.12 -10.20 2.81
CA GLY A 267 23.11 -10.36 1.36
C GLY A 267 23.79 -11.63 0.89
N SER A 268 23.51 -11.99 -0.36
CA SER A 268 24.06 -13.14 -1.06
C SER A 268 24.55 -12.73 -2.45
N PRO A 269 25.76 -13.13 -2.89
CA PRO A 269 26.79 -13.81 -2.10
C PRO A 269 27.31 -12.97 -0.93
N GLY A 270 27.90 -13.61 0.09
CA GLY A 270 28.38 -12.93 1.31
C GLY A 270 29.45 -11.85 1.06
N SER A 271 30.07 -11.84 -0.12
CA SER A 271 31.03 -10.83 -0.58
C SER A 271 30.39 -9.53 -1.06
N PHE A 272 29.06 -9.37 -1.00
CA PHE A 272 28.37 -8.17 -1.51
C PHE A 272 28.91 -6.84 -0.94
N ARG A 273 29.38 -6.83 0.31
CA ARG A 273 29.96 -5.63 0.96
C ARG A 273 31.29 -5.19 0.36
N ASP A 274 31.98 -6.06 -0.38
CA ASP A 274 33.21 -5.72 -1.09
C ASP A 274 32.94 -4.88 -2.35
N TYR A 275 31.70 -4.94 -2.86
CA TYR A 275 31.31 -4.33 -4.13
C TYR A 275 30.37 -3.15 -3.96
N PHE A 276 29.57 -3.11 -2.88
CA PHE A 276 28.53 -2.11 -2.69
C PHE A 276 28.58 -1.46 -1.32
N GLU A 277 28.33 -0.16 -1.30
CA GLU A 277 28.10 0.64 -0.10
C GLU A 277 26.75 1.39 -0.23
N ILE A 278 26.09 1.66 0.89
CA ILE A 278 24.87 2.48 0.93
C ILE A 278 25.11 3.72 1.78
N ASN A 279 24.68 4.87 1.28
CA ASN A 279 24.73 6.10 2.05
C ASN A 279 23.67 6.06 3.18
N PRO A 280 24.08 6.25 4.45
CA PRO A 280 23.17 6.09 5.58
C PRO A 280 22.09 7.16 5.65
N THR A 281 22.23 8.30 4.97
CA THR A 281 21.25 9.39 5.01
C THR A 281 20.37 9.47 3.77
N THR A 282 20.90 9.12 2.60
CA THR A 282 20.19 9.28 1.33
C THR A 282 19.66 7.97 0.74
N GLY A 283 20.08 6.82 1.26
CA GLY A 283 19.75 5.51 0.70
C GLY A 283 20.44 5.22 -0.65
N ALA A 284 21.29 6.12 -1.15
CA ALA A 284 21.97 5.95 -2.42
C ALA A 284 22.98 4.79 -2.34
N VAL A 285 22.85 3.83 -3.24
CA VAL A 285 23.76 2.68 -3.34
C VAL A 285 24.87 3.00 -4.33
N ARG A 286 26.12 2.77 -3.93
CA ARG A 286 27.32 2.98 -4.73
C ARG A 286 28.06 1.67 -4.91
N GLN A 287 28.45 1.38 -6.13
CA GLN A 287 29.43 0.36 -6.45
C GLN A 287 30.86 0.90 -6.22
N THR A 288 31.63 0.21 -5.39
CA THR A 288 33.01 0.56 -5.04
C THR A 288 34.04 -0.26 -5.81
N LYS A 289 33.67 -1.48 -6.24
CA LYS A 289 34.54 -2.41 -6.95
C LYS A 289 33.80 -3.02 -8.14
N SER A 290 34.52 -3.28 -9.24
CA SER A 290 33.98 -4.01 -10.38
C SER A 290 33.73 -5.46 -10.00
N VAL A 291 32.70 -6.06 -10.60
CA VAL A 291 32.36 -7.48 -10.42
C VAL A 291 32.26 -8.13 -11.80
N ASP A 292 32.74 -9.36 -11.91
CA ASP A 292 32.62 -10.15 -13.14
C ASP A 292 31.49 -11.17 -13.05
N THR A 293 30.89 -11.49 -14.20
CA THR A 293 29.82 -12.51 -14.29
C THR A 293 30.27 -13.90 -13.82
N SER A 294 31.58 -14.18 -13.85
CA SER A 294 32.19 -15.41 -13.34
C SER A 294 32.14 -15.51 -11.80
N VAL A 295 32.08 -14.39 -11.10
CA VAL A 295 31.97 -14.35 -9.62
C VAL A 295 30.53 -14.60 -9.20
N THR A 296 29.59 -13.85 -9.78
CA THR A 296 28.16 -14.06 -9.59
C THR A 296 27.38 -13.39 -10.71
N LYS A 297 26.23 -13.97 -11.08
CA LYS A 297 25.27 -13.36 -12.00
C LYS A 297 24.37 -12.32 -11.32
N LYS A 298 24.16 -12.44 -10.00
CA LYS A 298 23.32 -11.51 -9.23
C LYS A 298 23.74 -11.39 -7.77
N PHE A 299 23.43 -10.24 -7.16
CA PHE A 299 23.43 -10.05 -5.72
C PHE A 299 22.00 -9.86 -5.23
N GLU A 300 21.65 -10.53 -4.14
CA GLU A 300 20.40 -10.29 -3.41
C GLU A 300 20.78 -9.72 -2.04
N ILE A 301 20.48 -8.44 -1.80
CA ILE A 301 20.90 -7.69 -0.63
C ILE A 301 19.66 -7.27 0.15
N ILE A 302 19.65 -7.44 1.47
CA ILE A 302 18.60 -6.93 2.35
C ILE A 302 19.05 -5.58 2.89
N VAL A 303 18.34 -4.54 2.50
CA VAL A 303 18.51 -3.16 2.95
C VAL A 303 17.68 -2.95 4.20
N LYS A 304 18.23 -2.29 5.20
CA LYS A 304 17.54 -1.91 6.45
C LYS A 304 17.42 -0.40 6.50
N ALA A 305 16.21 0.08 6.78
CA ALA A 305 15.93 1.45 7.20
C ALA A 305 15.62 1.40 8.69
N GLU A 306 16.41 2.12 9.50
CA GLU A 306 16.28 2.12 10.97
C GLU A 306 16.17 3.55 11.48
N GLU A 307 15.20 3.79 12.35
CA GLU A 307 15.04 5.08 13.00
C GLU A 307 16.11 5.34 14.05
N ASN A 308 16.55 6.59 14.11
CA ASN A 308 17.39 7.09 15.18
C ASN A 308 16.53 7.50 16.40
N SER A 309 15.74 6.56 16.90
CA SER A 309 14.89 6.71 18.10
C SER A 309 15.33 5.74 19.21
N PRO A 310 14.89 5.92 20.47
CA PRO A 310 15.16 4.95 21.55
C PRO A 310 14.64 3.55 21.24
N SER A 311 13.51 3.45 20.52
CA SER A 311 12.89 2.19 20.11
C SER A 311 13.68 1.48 19.00
N ARG A 312 14.43 2.24 18.19
CA ARG A 312 15.24 1.75 17.05
C ARG A 312 14.42 0.86 16.11
N ARG A 313 13.19 1.27 15.81
CA ARG A 313 12.31 0.57 14.87
C ARG A 313 12.92 0.54 13.49
N PHE A 314 12.59 -0.49 12.73
CA PHE A 314 13.20 -0.70 11.42
C PHE A 314 12.31 -1.49 10.47
N ALA A 315 12.54 -1.29 9.18
CA ALA A 315 12.04 -2.16 8.13
C ALA A 315 13.15 -2.63 7.21
N THR A 316 12.81 -3.64 6.41
CA THR A 316 13.73 -4.25 5.44
C THR A 316 13.16 -4.27 4.03
N ALA A 317 14.02 -4.11 3.04
CA ALA A 317 13.70 -4.25 1.62
C ALA A 317 14.71 -5.14 0.90
N LYS A 318 14.27 -5.83 -0.15
CA LYS A 318 15.15 -6.64 -1.00
C LYS A 318 15.68 -5.79 -2.15
N LEU A 319 16.99 -5.76 -2.34
CA LEU A 319 17.67 -5.17 -3.48
C LEU A 319 18.33 -6.28 -4.32
N SER A 320 17.88 -6.44 -5.56
CA SER A 320 18.45 -7.39 -6.51
C SER A 320 19.34 -6.66 -7.53
N VAL A 321 20.65 -6.87 -7.45
CA VAL A 321 21.62 -6.29 -8.39
C VAL A 321 22.02 -7.34 -9.43
N LEU A 322 21.63 -7.15 -10.68
CA LEU A 322 21.98 -8.06 -11.78
C LEU A 322 23.33 -7.65 -12.39
N VAL A 323 24.24 -8.61 -12.55
CA VAL A 323 25.52 -8.42 -13.23
C VAL A 323 25.34 -8.84 -14.68
N ARG A 324 25.44 -7.88 -15.61
CA ARG A 324 25.34 -8.14 -17.05
C ARG A 324 26.73 -8.27 -17.66
N PRO A 325 26.96 -9.24 -18.56
CA PRO A 325 28.18 -9.26 -19.36
C PRO A 325 28.29 -7.96 -20.16
N VAL A 326 29.53 -7.53 -20.41
CA VAL A 326 29.81 -6.45 -21.36
C VAL A 326 30.19 -7.14 -22.66
N ASP A 327 29.51 -6.76 -23.73
CA ASP A 327 29.86 -7.14 -25.10
C ASP A 327 31.06 -6.29 -25.55
N VAL A 328 32.25 -6.88 -25.47
CA VAL A 328 33.55 -6.26 -25.79
C VAL A 328 34.22 -6.98 -26.97
N ASN A 329 33.90 -8.24 -27.20
CA ASN A 329 34.43 -9.10 -28.24
C ASN A 329 33.37 -9.34 -29.31
N PRO A 330 33.69 -9.18 -30.60
CA PRO A 330 32.72 -9.42 -31.66
C PRO A 330 32.27 -10.89 -31.72
N PRO A 331 31.06 -11.16 -32.24
CA PRO A 331 30.56 -12.51 -32.44
C PRO A 331 31.45 -13.29 -33.42
N VAL A 332 31.49 -14.62 -33.27
CA VAL A 332 32.29 -15.52 -34.09
C VAL A 332 31.37 -16.55 -34.77
N ILE A 333 31.54 -16.71 -36.08
CA ILE A 333 30.88 -17.78 -36.84
C ILE A 333 31.63 -19.08 -36.61
N VAL A 334 30.91 -20.11 -36.18
CA VAL A 334 31.35 -21.49 -36.07
C VAL A 334 30.62 -22.29 -37.15
N ALA A 335 31.35 -22.65 -38.22
CA ALA A 335 30.83 -23.45 -39.32
C ALA A 335 31.29 -24.92 -39.18
N SER A 336 30.45 -25.87 -39.59
CA SER A 336 30.82 -27.30 -39.62
C SER A 336 31.94 -27.59 -40.64
N ALA A 337 31.92 -26.91 -41.79
CA ALA A 337 32.97 -26.92 -42.81
C ALA A 337 32.95 -25.60 -43.59
N THR A 338 34.05 -25.26 -44.27
CA THR A 338 34.16 -24.06 -45.14
C THR A 338 34.19 -24.38 -46.62
N ASP A 339 34.45 -25.64 -46.97
CA ASP A 339 34.41 -26.14 -48.33
C ASP A 339 33.17 -27.02 -48.50
N GLY A 340 32.47 -26.83 -49.61
CA GLY A 340 31.22 -27.50 -49.88
C GLY A 340 31.04 -27.85 -51.35
N LEU A 341 30.12 -28.77 -51.58
CA LEU A 341 29.80 -29.36 -52.86
C LEU A 341 28.29 -29.29 -53.08
N VAL A 342 27.90 -28.98 -54.32
CA VAL A 342 26.50 -29.05 -54.76
C VAL A 342 26.47 -29.36 -56.25
N SER A 343 25.49 -30.13 -56.71
CA SER A 343 25.31 -30.37 -58.15
C SER A 343 24.96 -29.07 -58.87
N GLU A 344 25.46 -28.91 -60.10
CA GLU A 344 24.88 -27.93 -61.00
C GLU A 344 23.41 -28.27 -61.26
N ASN A 345 22.59 -27.26 -61.55
CA ASN A 345 21.12 -27.34 -61.61
C ASN A 345 20.40 -27.70 -60.30
N ALA A 346 21.09 -27.69 -59.15
CA ALA A 346 20.42 -27.89 -57.87
C ALA A 346 19.34 -26.81 -57.63
N PRO A 347 18.12 -27.19 -57.22
CA PRO A 347 17.04 -26.23 -56.97
C PRO A 347 17.36 -25.34 -55.76
N VAL A 348 16.75 -24.15 -55.73
CA VAL A 348 16.83 -23.23 -54.58
C VAL A 348 16.41 -23.94 -53.29
N GLY A 349 17.17 -23.70 -52.21
CA GLY A 349 16.99 -24.38 -50.93
C GLY A 349 17.74 -25.70 -50.79
N THR A 350 18.42 -26.18 -51.84
CA THR A 350 19.29 -27.37 -51.71
C THR A 350 20.46 -27.06 -50.75
N LYS A 351 20.64 -27.92 -49.74
CA LYS A 351 21.72 -27.78 -48.75
C LYS A 351 23.07 -28.12 -49.37
N ILE A 352 24.07 -27.28 -49.12
CA ILE A 352 25.45 -27.52 -49.54
C ILE A 352 26.06 -28.57 -48.61
N LEU A 353 26.73 -29.57 -49.18
CA LEU A 353 27.30 -30.70 -48.43
C LEU A 353 28.82 -30.59 -48.35
N ASP A 354 29.43 -31.08 -47.27
CA ASP A 354 30.88 -31.24 -47.18
C ASP A 354 31.36 -32.49 -47.93
N ASP A 355 32.66 -32.75 -47.92
CA ASP A 355 33.28 -33.93 -48.56
C ASP A 355 32.78 -35.27 -47.97
N GLU A 356 32.20 -35.25 -46.77
CA GLU A 356 31.64 -36.43 -46.08
C GLU A 356 30.13 -36.58 -46.33
N GLY A 357 29.50 -35.64 -47.05
CA GLY A 357 28.08 -35.64 -47.38
C GLY A 357 27.18 -35.02 -46.31
N ASN A 358 27.73 -34.32 -45.32
CA ASN A 358 26.96 -33.65 -44.28
C ASN A 358 26.63 -32.20 -44.69
N PRO A 359 25.41 -31.70 -44.40
CA PRO A 359 25.06 -30.30 -44.64
C PRO A 359 25.94 -29.30 -43.89
N LEU A 360 26.40 -28.26 -44.58
CA LEU A 360 27.12 -27.14 -43.97
C LEU A 360 26.18 -26.34 -43.07
N GLN A 361 26.45 -26.34 -41.77
CA GLN A 361 25.71 -25.56 -40.77
C GLN A 361 26.60 -24.50 -40.13
N LEU A 362 26.09 -23.28 -40.05
CA LEU A 362 26.71 -22.13 -39.41
C LEU A 362 25.98 -21.83 -38.10
N ARG A 363 26.75 -21.55 -37.05
CA ARG A 363 26.25 -21.09 -35.76
C ARG A 363 27.04 -19.85 -35.35
N VAL A 364 26.40 -18.94 -34.63
CA VAL A 364 27.08 -17.78 -34.05
C VAL A 364 27.34 -18.04 -32.57
N SER A 365 28.58 -17.84 -32.15
CA SER A 365 28.99 -17.86 -30.74
C SER A 365 29.64 -16.54 -30.38
N ASP A 366 29.26 -15.96 -29.25
CA ASP A 366 29.89 -14.76 -28.72
C ASP A 366 30.74 -15.12 -27.49
N PRO A 367 32.04 -14.77 -27.45
CA PRO A 367 32.90 -15.05 -26.31
C PRO A 367 32.43 -14.44 -24.97
N ASP A 368 31.65 -13.36 -25.02
CA ASP A 368 31.20 -12.64 -23.83
C ASP A 368 29.87 -13.16 -23.27
N LEU A 369 29.17 -14.00 -24.03
CA LEU A 369 27.86 -14.56 -23.67
C LEU A 369 27.95 -16.04 -23.32
N GLY A 370 27.59 -16.37 -22.08
CA GLY A 370 27.46 -17.74 -21.62
C GLY A 370 26.27 -18.48 -22.22
N PRO A 371 26.16 -19.80 -21.99
CA PRO A 371 25.08 -20.64 -22.53
C PRO A 371 23.69 -20.25 -22.04
N ASP A 372 23.57 -19.71 -20.82
CA ASP A 372 22.29 -19.27 -20.23
C ASP A 372 22.01 -17.77 -20.43
N ASP A 373 22.93 -17.04 -21.06
CA ASP A 373 22.74 -15.61 -21.26
C ASP A 373 21.82 -15.39 -22.47
N PRO A 374 20.93 -14.37 -22.42
CA PRO A 374 20.05 -14.07 -23.54
C PRO A 374 20.89 -13.68 -24.77
N LYS A 375 20.82 -14.49 -25.82
CA LYS A 375 21.61 -14.28 -27.04
C LYS A 375 20.94 -13.26 -27.97
N PRO A 376 21.70 -12.33 -28.57
CA PRO A 376 21.22 -11.47 -29.64
C PRO A 376 20.74 -12.28 -30.84
N SER A 377 19.87 -11.66 -31.64
CA SER A 377 19.54 -12.14 -32.99
C SER A 377 20.64 -11.72 -33.95
N TYR A 378 21.01 -12.62 -34.86
CA TYR A 378 22.02 -12.38 -35.87
C TYR A 378 21.46 -12.61 -37.27
N ASP A 379 21.82 -11.70 -38.18
CA ASP A 379 21.56 -11.80 -39.61
C ASP A 379 22.87 -12.15 -40.34
N PHE A 380 22.81 -13.09 -41.29
CA PHE A 380 23.96 -13.46 -42.11
C PHE A 380 23.99 -12.64 -43.41
N GLU A 381 25.06 -11.89 -43.60
CA GLU A 381 25.37 -11.18 -44.84
C GLU A 381 26.31 -12.04 -45.69
N VAL A 382 25.88 -12.38 -46.90
CA VAL A 382 26.65 -13.21 -47.85
C VAL A 382 27.08 -12.35 -49.04
N THR A 383 28.35 -12.44 -49.47
CA THR A 383 28.87 -11.63 -50.59
C THR A 383 28.51 -12.15 -51.98
N THR A 384 27.53 -13.07 -52.08
CA THR A 384 27.05 -13.66 -53.33
C THR A 384 25.54 -13.91 -53.21
N ASN A 385 24.83 -13.86 -54.33
CA ASN A 385 23.41 -14.17 -54.37
C ASN A 385 23.14 -15.67 -54.63
N PHE A 386 24.13 -16.39 -55.17
CA PHE A 386 24.01 -17.82 -55.48
C PHE A 386 23.78 -18.70 -54.26
N PHE A 387 24.13 -18.22 -53.06
CA PHE A 387 23.98 -18.95 -51.81
C PHE A 387 23.46 -18.02 -50.71
N HIS A 388 22.66 -18.55 -49.79
CA HIS A 388 22.25 -17.86 -48.57
C HIS A 388 22.22 -18.84 -47.38
N ILE A 389 22.04 -18.31 -46.18
CA ILE A 389 21.88 -19.12 -44.97
C ILE A 389 20.39 -19.12 -44.61
N ASP A 390 19.81 -20.30 -44.40
CA ASP A 390 18.41 -20.44 -44.00
C ASP A 390 18.18 -20.14 -42.50
N GLU A 391 16.92 -20.13 -42.06
CA GLU A 391 16.55 -19.86 -40.66
C GLU A 391 17.11 -20.88 -39.65
N GLU A 392 17.48 -22.07 -40.12
CA GLU A 392 18.08 -23.14 -39.31
C GLU A 392 19.62 -23.08 -39.28
N GLY A 393 20.21 -22.12 -40.00
CA GLY A 393 21.64 -21.89 -40.09
C GLY A 393 22.35 -22.75 -41.15
N TYR A 394 21.64 -23.40 -42.07
CA TYR A 394 22.27 -24.17 -43.16
C TYR A 394 22.60 -23.30 -44.35
N LEU A 395 23.76 -23.54 -44.96
CA LEU A 395 24.13 -22.95 -46.24
C LEU A 395 23.36 -23.65 -47.37
N VAL A 396 22.61 -22.88 -48.14
CA VAL A 396 21.72 -23.38 -49.19
C VAL A 396 21.87 -22.61 -50.50
N VAL A 397 21.48 -23.22 -51.61
CA VAL A 397 21.37 -22.58 -52.92
C VAL A 397 20.34 -21.45 -52.88
N GLY A 398 20.73 -20.24 -53.30
CA GLY A 398 19.91 -19.03 -53.28
C GLY A 398 19.35 -18.58 -54.62
N GLU A 399 19.99 -18.94 -55.73
CA GLU A 399 19.51 -18.63 -57.09
C GLU A 399 19.32 -19.91 -57.90
N GLU A 400 18.35 -19.87 -58.81
CA GLU A 400 18.19 -20.89 -59.84
C GLU A 400 19.29 -20.69 -60.90
N ASN A 401 19.71 -21.79 -61.57
CA ASN A 401 20.72 -21.82 -62.64
C ASN A 401 22.19 -21.78 -62.19
N LEU A 402 22.55 -22.57 -61.17
CA LEU A 402 23.96 -22.94 -60.96
C LEU A 402 24.43 -23.77 -62.15
N ASP A 403 25.41 -23.26 -62.88
CA ASP A 403 25.96 -23.84 -64.10
C ASP A 403 27.48 -23.92 -63.98
N ARG A 404 28.05 -25.09 -64.22
CA ARG A 404 29.49 -25.35 -64.15
C ARG A 404 30.15 -25.21 -65.52
N ASP A 405 29.39 -25.23 -66.62
CA ASP A 405 29.94 -25.28 -67.96
C ASP A 405 30.51 -23.94 -68.42
N PRO A 406 31.64 -23.93 -69.16
CA PRO A 406 32.26 -22.69 -69.61
C PRO A 406 31.29 -21.81 -70.42
N PRO A 407 31.17 -20.51 -70.11
CA PRO A 407 32.13 -19.67 -69.36
C PRO A 407 31.86 -19.57 -67.85
N SER A 408 30.90 -20.32 -67.30
CA SER A 408 30.50 -20.25 -65.89
C SER A 408 31.59 -20.80 -64.96
N PRO A 409 31.73 -20.24 -63.73
CA PRO A 409 32.75 -20.70 -62.80
C PRO A 409 32.30 -21.98 -62.08
N GLY A 410 33.01 -23.09 -62.27
CA GLY A 410 32.74 -24.32 -61.52
C GLY A 410 33.07 -24.29 -60.02
N LYS A 411 33.56 -23.16 -59.50
CA LYS A 411 33.81 -22.92 -58.07
C LYS A 411 33.46 -21.49 -57.69
N PHE A 412 32.67 -21.34 -56.64
CA PHE A 412 32.29 -20.06 -56.06
C PHE A 412 33.04 -19.85 -54.76
N ARG A 413 33.69 -18.69 -54.63
CA ARG A 413 34.36 -18.28 -53.39
C ARG A 413 33.73 -16.99 -52.90
N PHE A 414 33.20 -16.99 -51.69
CA PHE A 414 32.47 -15.87 -51.11
C PHE A 414 32.72 -15.78 -49.60
N GLN A 415 32.29 -14.66 -49.01
CA GLN A 415 32.42 -14.43 -47.57
C GLN A 415 31.05 -14.34 -46.91
N VAL A 416 31.00 -14.77 -45.66
CA VAL A 416 29.83 -14.68 -44.78
C VAL A 416 30.22 -13.88 -43.54
N VAL A 417 29.38 -12.91 -43.17
CA VAL A 417 29.50 -12.11 -41.94
C VAL A 417 28.20 -12.26 -41.16
N ALA A 418 28.29 -12.45 -39.84
CA ALA A 418 27.13 -12.43 -38.95
C ALA A 418 27.05 -11.06 -38.27
N ARG A 419 25.93 -10.36 -38.41
CA ARG A 419 25.68 -9.04 -37.83
C ARG A 419 24.53 -9.11 -36.85
N GLU A 420 24.64 -8.43 -35.71
CA GLU A 420 23.50 -8.31 -34.79
C GLU A 420 22.35 -7.51 -35.41
N SER A 421 21.13 -8.05 -35.38
CA SER A 421 19.96 -7.43 -36.03
C SER A 421 19.59 -6.05 -35.48
N HIS A 422 19.86 -5.81 -34.18
CA HIS A 422 19.53 -4.56 -33.49
C HIS A 422 20.78 -3.86 -32.91
N GLY A 423 21.97 -4.31 -33.30
CA GLY A 423 23.25 -3.87 -32.74
C GLY A 423 24.22 -3.38 -33.80
N THR A 424 25.43 -3.06 -33.38
CA THR A 424 26.53 -2.65 -34.27
C THR A 424 27.62 -3.71 -34.39
N ALA A 425 27.59 -4.75 -33.55
CA ALA A 425 28.59 -5.81 -33.57
C ALA A 425 28.44 -6.68 -34.84
N ALA A 426 29.57 -7.05 -35.42
CA ALA A 426 29.64 -7.92 -36.58
C ALA A 426 30.86 -8.84 -36.47
N SER A 427 30.72 -10.07 -36.98
CA SER A 427 31.80 -11.05 -36.96
C SER A 427 32.91 -10.68 -37.94
N ALA A 428 34.08 -11.27 -37.75
CA ALA A 428 35.06 -11.35 -38.84
C ALA A 428 34.47 -12.14 -40.03
N PRO A 429 34.78 -11.77 -41.28
CA PRO A 429 34.31 -12.49 -42.45
C PRO A 429 34.93 -13.89 -42.55
N VAL A 430 34.09 -14.92 -42.71
CA VAL A 430 34.52 -16.30 -42.96
C VAL A 430 34.39 -16.59 -44.45
N THR A 431 35.44 -17.13 -45.06
CA THR A 431 35.46 -17.44 -46.49
C THR A 431 35.00 -18.86 -46.73
N PHE A 432 34.02 -19.04 -47.62
CA PHE A 432 33.51 -20.33 -48.07
C PHE A 432 33.88 -20.59 -49.53
N THR A 433 34.10 -21.85 -49.86
CA THR A 433 34.30 -22.32 -51.24
C THR A 433 33.26 -23.37 -51.56
N VAL A 434 32.41 -23.13 -52.56
CA VAL A 434 31.45 -24.12 -53.05
C VAL A 434 31.84 -24.55 -54.45
N ALA A 435 32.13 -25.83 -54.63
CA ALA A 435 32.43 -26.42 -55.93
C ALA A 435 31.19 -27.09 -56.52
N LEU A 436 30.96 -26.87 -57.81
CA LEU A 436 29.88 -27.51 -58.53
C LEU A 436 30.27 -28.93 -58.96
N ILE A 437 29.38 -29.88 -58.69
CA ILE A 437 29.47 -31.23 -59.22
C ILE A 437 28.82 -31.22 -60.61
N ASP A 438 29.58 -31.75 -61.58
CA ASP A 438 29.17 -31.94 -62.96
C ASP A 438 27.91 -32.80 -63.06
N VAL A 439 26.93 -32.34 -63.82
CA VAL A 439 25.74 -33.07 -64.23
C VAL A 439 25.71 -32.98 -65.75
N ASN A 440 25.76 -34.13 -66.42
CA ASN A 440 25.72 -34.15 -67.88
C ASN A 440 24.33 -33.72 -68.40
N ASP A 441 24.18 -32.41 -68.63
CA ASP A 441 22.97 -31.75 -69.11
C ASP A 441 23.14 -31.14 -70.51
N ASN A 442 24.37 -31.10 -71.03
CA ASN A 442 24.67 -30.77 -72.41
C ASN A 442 24.56 -31.97 -73.34
N ALA A 443 24.15 -31.69 -74.59
CA ALA A 443 24.15 -32.68 -75.64
C ALA A 443 25.40 -32.50 -76.51
N PRO A 444 26.02 -33.57 -77.03
CA PRO A 444 27.17 -33.47 -77.91
C PRO A 444 26.89 -32.58 -79.12
N HIS A 445 27.65 -31.51 -79.27
CA HIS A 445 27.54 -30.60 -80.39
C HIS A 445 28.28 -31.14 -81.60
N LEU A 446 27.52 -31.47 -82.65
CA LEU A 446 28.05 -31.89 -83.94
C LEU A 446 28.18 -30.67 -84.87
N PRO A 447 29.39 -30.31 -85.32
CA PRO A 447 29.54 -29.23 -86.29
C PRO A 447 28.84 -29.61 -87.60
N MET A 448 28.18 -28.66 -88.25
CA MET A 448 27.63 -28.86 -89.60
C MET A 448 28.77 -29.14 -90.59
N ILE A 449 28.78 -30.34 -91.18
CA ILE A 449 29.75 -30.73 -92.20
C ILE A 449 29.12 -30.56 -93.58
N PRO A 450 29.79 -29.90 -94.56
CA PRO A 450 29.29 -29.78 -95.92
C PRO A 450 29.19 -31.15 -96.63
N PRO A 451 28.40 -31.27 -97.71
CA PRO A 451 28.26 -32.53 -98.44
C PRO A 451 29.60 -33.09 -98.91
N ILE A 452 29.86 -34.37 -98.64
CA ILE A 452 31.11 -35.04 -99.01
C ILE A 452 30.88 -35.79 -100.33
N THR A 453 31.76 -35.56 -101.31
CA THR A 453 31.74 -36.27 -102.60
C THR A 453 32.86 -37.32 -102.63
N ILE A 454 32.54 -38.56 -103.02
CA ILE A 454 33.52 -39.66 -103.10
C ILE A 454 33.47 -40.36 -104.47
N GLN A 455 34.62 -40.82 -104.97
CA GLN A 455 34.76 -41.49 -106.27
C GLN A 455 34.51 -43.01 -106.17
N ALA A 456 33.65 -43.62 -106.98
CA ALA A 456 33.32 -45.06 -106.88
C ALA A 456 34.57 -45.99 -106.95
N GLY A 457 34.60 -47.05 -106.13
CA GLY A 457 35.69 -48.04 -106.11
C GLY A 457 35.47 -49.14 -105.06
N GLU A 458 36.14 -50.30 -105.22
CA GLU A 458 35.89 -51.52 -104.44
C GLU A 458 36.68 -51.61 -103.10
N GLY A 459 37.49 -50.61 -102.76
CA GLY A 459 38.30 -50.59 -101.54
C GLY A 459 37.64 -49.88 -100.36
N ARG A 460 37.76 -50.45 -99.15
CA ARG A 460 37.36 -49.78 -97.89
C ARG A 460 38.28 -48.58 -97.64
N ARG A 461 37.72 -47.38 -97.48
CA ARG A 461 38.47 -46.15 -97.19
C ARG A 461 37.71 -45.26 -96.21
N GLN A 462 38.43 -44.49 -95.42
CA GLN A 462 37.85 -43.50 -94.53
C GLN A 462 37.26 -42.34 -95.36
N VAL A 463 36.00 -41.98 -95.09
CA VAL A 463 35.27 -40.94 -95.85
C VAL A 463 35.32 -39.60 -95.14
N VAL A 464 34.99 -39.59 -93.85
CA VAL A 464 35.08 -38.42 -92.98
C VAL A 464 35.28 -38.88 -91.54
N LYS A 465 35.97 -38.07 -90.74
CA LYS A 465 35.98 -38.18 -89.28
C LYS A 465 35.10 -37.05 -88.75
N VAL A 466 34.06 -37.40 -88.00
CA VAL A 466 33.22 -36.41 -87.31
C VAL A 466 33.69 -36.35 -85.88
N GLU A 467 34.06 -35.17 -85.41
CA GLU A 467 34.41 -34.90 -84.01
C GLU A 467 33.26 -34.09 -83.41
N ALA A 468 32.68 -34.60 -82.33
CA ALA A 468 31.71 -33.89 -81.51
C ALA A 468 32.41 -33.38 -80.25
N THR A 469 31.96 -32.25 -79.72
CA THR A 469 32.35 -31.75 -78.40
C THR A 469 31.17 -31.91 -77.46
N ASP A 470 31.44 -32.41 -76.26
CA ASP A 470 30.52 -32.46 -75.12
C ASP A 470 31.22 -31.73 -73.98
#